data_AF-A0A2M8P663-F1
#
_entry.id   AF-A0A2M8P663-F1
#
_cell.length_a   1.000
_cell.length_b   1.000
_cell.length_c   1.000
_cell.angle_alpha   90.00
_cell.angle_beta   90.00
_cell.angle_gamma   90.00
#
_symmetry.space_group_name_H-M   'P 1'
#
loop_
_entity.id
_entity.type
_entity.pdbx_description
1 polymer ?
#
loop_
_entity_poly.entity_id
_entity_poly.type
_entity_poly.pdbx_seq_one_letter_code
_entity_poly.pdbx_strand_id
1 'polypeptide(L)'
;NLIVRNNLKGEFMVVLVVRHEDEAVLPLLEALKQEFPQIVSLWWVVNPKKNDTLYDLEFRHFSGESFLTEEMEGLKFRISPLSFYQTNPEQALTLYRVAREFAGLTGKETVYDLYSGTG
;
A
#
# COMPACT_ATOMS: atom_id res chain seq x y z
N ASN A 1 2.83 10.45 13.10
CA ASN A 1 2.15 10.54 11.78
C ASN A 1 1.42 9.24 11.50
N LEU A 2 0.42 9.26 10.63
CA LEU A 2 -0.29 8.07 10.17
C LEU A 2 -0.20 8.03 8.64
N ILE A 3 0.12 6.85 8.10
CA ILE A 3 -0.05 6.57 6.67
C ILE A 3 -1.26 5.65 6.56
N VAL A 4 -2.22 6.06 5.73
CA VAL A 4 -3.43 5.29 5.50
C VAL A 4 -3.53 5.03 4.00
N ARG A 5 -3.71 3.76 3.64
CA ARG A 5 -3.97 3.32 2.28
C ARG A 5 -5.26 2.52 2.29
N ASN A 6 -6.06 2.66 1.25
CA ASN A 6 -7.28 1.89 1.08
C ASN A 6 -7.38 1.34 -0.35
N ASN A 7 -8.20 0.32 -0.51
CA ASN A 7 -8.55 -0.23 -1.81
C ASN A 7 -10.01 0.11 -2.17
N LEU A 8 -10.42 -0.28 -3.37
CA LEU A 8 -11.81 -0.15 -3.84
C LEU A 8 -12.82 -0.97 -3.03
N LYS A 9 -12.37 -1.97 -2.25
CA LYS A 9 -13.23 -2.78 -1.37
C LYS A 9 -13.50 -2.14 -0.01
N GLY A 10 -12.90 -0.98 0.26
CA GLY A 10 -13.02 -0.31 1.56
C GLY A 10 -12.19 -0.95 2.66
N GLU A 11 -11.19 -1.76 2.31
CA GLU A 11 -10.22 -2.31 3.24
C GLU A 11 -9.04 -1.35 3.39
N PHE A 12 -8.43 -1.34 4.57
CA PHE A 12 -7.40 -0.38 4.92
C PHE A 12 -6.09 -1.05 5.35
N MET A 13 -4.99 -0.47 4.89
CA MET A 13 -3.67 -0.60 5.50
C MET A 13 -3.34 0.67 6.26
N VAL A 14 -2.93 0.53 7.51
CA VAL A 14 -2.53 1.66 8.37
C VAL A 14 -1.10 1.44 8.86
N VAL A 15 -0.28 2.48 8.78
CA VAL A 15 1.06 2.54 9.36
C VAL A 15 1.12 3.67 10.39
N LEU A 16 1.32 3.30 11.65
CA LEU A 16 1.59 4.26 12.72
C LEU A 16 3.08 4.63 12.72
N VAL A 17 3.39 5.91 12.48
CA VAL A 17 4.76 6.43 12.53
C VAL A 17 4.97 7.16 13.86
N VAL A 18 5.82 6.58 14.71
CA VAL A 18 6.21 7.15 16.00
C VAL A 18 7.65 7.63 15.98
N ARG A 19 8.01 8.57 16.86
CA ARG A 19 9.38 9.12 16.90
C ARG A 19 10.33 8.23 17.69
N HIS A 20 9.82 7.62 18.75
CA HIS A 20 10.54 6.75 19.67
C HIS A 20 9.64 5.57 20.00
N GLU A 21 10.24 4.47 20.44
CA GLU A 21 9.49 3.34 20.97
C GLU A 21 8.88 3.74 22.32
N ASP A 22 7.59 3.47 22.48
CA ASP A 22 6.79 3.90 23.63
C ASP A 22 5.83 2.77 24.01
N GLU A 23 5.63 2.55 25.31
CA GLU A 23 4.76 1.48 25.83
C GLU A 23 3.31 1.64 25.38
N ALA A 24 2.87 2.86 25.06
CA ALA A 24 1.53 3.16 24.57
C ALA A 24 1.30 2.75 23.10
N VAL A 25 2.34 2.40 22.34
CA VAL A 25 2.21 2.04 20.91
C VAL A 25 1.33 0.80 20.73
N LEU A 26 1.62 -0.29 21.43
CA LEU A 26 0.87 -1.55 21.26
C LEU A 26 -0.59 -1.42 21.74
N PRO A 27 -0.89 -0.80 22.90
CA PRO A 27 -2.26 -0.50 23.30
C PRO A 27 -3.04 0.34 22.28
N LEU A 28 -2.40 1.34 21.66
CA LEU A 28 -3.03 2.15 20.62
C LEU A 28 -3.33 1.34 19.36
N LEU A 29 -2.39 0.50 18.92
CA LEU A 29 -2.61 -0.38 17.76
C LEU A 29 -3.73 -1.39 18.00
N GLU A 30 -3.83 -1.95 19.21
CA GLU A 30 -4.93 -2.85 19.57
C GLU A 30 -6.27 -2.12 19.59
N ALA A 31 -6.32 -0.89 20.12
CA ALA A 31 -7.54 -0.06 20.07
C ALA A 31 -7.96 0.26 18.63
N LEU A 32 -7.02 0.59 17.73
CA LEU A 32 -7.30 0.83 16.32
C LEU A 32 -7.89 -0.40 15.64
N LYS A 33 -7.31 -1.57 15.89
CA LYS A 33 -7.79 -2.85 15.34
C LYS A 33 -9.21 -3.18 15.82
N GLN A 34 -9.53 -2.89 17.09
CA GLN A 34 -10.86 -3.16 17.64
C GLN A 34 -11.92 -2.18 17.14
N GLU A 35 -11.59 -0.90 17.05
CA GLU A 35 -12.52 0.16 16.62
C GLU A 35 -12.78 0.14 15.10
N PHE A 36 -11.79 -0.29 14.31
CA PHE A 36 -11.86 -0.26 12.84
C PHE A 36 -11.63 -1.65 12.23
N PRO A 37 -12.64 -2.53 12.20
CA PRO A 37 -12.54 -3.88 11.62
C PRO A 37 -12.13 -3.91 10.14
N GLN A 38 -12.31 -2.80 9.42
CA GLN A 38 -11.89 -2.64 8.03
C GLN A 38 -10.37 -2.51 7.86
N ILE A 39 -9.60 -2.35 8.94
CA ILE A 39 -8.14 -2.40 8.90
C ILE A 39 -7.70 -3.86 8.76
N VAL A 40 -7.34 -4.23 7.54
CA VAL A 40 -6.88 -5.59 7.20
C VAL A 40 -5.37 -5.74 7.30
N SER A 41 -4.62 -4.64 7.39
CA SER A 41 -3.17 -4.64 7.52
C SER A 41 -2.70 -3.50 8.42
N LEU A 42 -2.15 -3.82 9.58
CA LEU A 42 -1.73 -2.83 10.57
C LEU A 42 -0.24 -2.95 10.86
N TRP A 43 0.45 -1.82 10.73
CA TRP A 43 1.90 -1.69 10.84
C TRP A 43 2.27 -0.51 11.73
N TRP A 44 3.51 -0.50 12.16
CA TRP A 44 4.11 0.67 12.79
C TRP A 44 5.61 0.77 12.50
N VAL A 45 6.15 1.97 12.67
CA VAL A 45 7.56 2.26 12.40
C VAL A 45 8.06 3.37 13.32
N VAL A 46 9.30 3.24 13.79
CA VAL A 46 10.00 4.27 14.58
C VAL A 46 10.83 5.12 13.64
N ASN A 47 10.50 6.40 13.51
CA ASN A 47 11.24 7.40 12.74
C ASN A 47 11.81 8.51 13.63
N PRO A 48 13.08 8.41 14.08
CA PRO A 48 13.70 9.42 14.92
C PRO A 48 14.10 10.69 14.17
N LYS A 49 14.16 10.65 12.83
CA LYS A 49 14.77 11.66 11.96
C LYS A 49 13.92 12.92 11.74
N LYS A 50 12.64 12.92 12.17
CA LYS A 50 11.67 14.01 11.95
C LYS A 50 11.55 14.45 10.48
N ASN A 51 11.58 13.50 9.56
CA ASN A 51 11.37 13.72 8.13
C ASN A 51 10.46 12.63 7.55
N ASP A 52 10.09 12.74 6.27
CA ASP A 52 9.16 11.78 5.63
C ASP A 52 9.89 10.59 4.95
N THR A 53 11.20 10.46 5.17
CA THR A 53 11.98 9.36 4.59
C THR A 53 11.87 8.12 5.47
N LEU A 54 11.14 7.11 4.97
CA LEU A 54 10.86 5.87 5.70
C LEU A 54 11.55 4.62 5.12
N TYR A 55 12.13 4.70 3.91
CA TYR A 55 12.65 3.53 3.17
C TYR A 55 13.78 2.77 3.88
N ASP A 56 14.52 3.44 4.74
CA ASP A 56 15.64 2.91 5.53
C ASP A 56 15.22 2.43 6.94
N LEU A 57 13.94 2.52 7.27
CA LEU A 57 13.42 2.15 8.58
C LEU A 57 12.81 0.76 8.58
N GLU A 58 12.84 0.11 9.74
CA GLU A 58 12.22 -1.18 9.96
C GLU A 58 10.71 -1.02 10.19
N PHE A 59 9.91 -1.51 9.24
CA PHE A 59 8.46 -1.60 9.40
C PHE A 59 8.12 -2.85 10.20
N ARG A 60 7.40 -2.67 11.30
CA ARG A 60 6.98 -3.74 12.20
C ARG A 60 5.52 -4.06 11.95
N HIS A 61 5.25 -5.30 11.53
CA HIS A 61 3.89 -5.79 11.35
C HIS A 61 3.25 -6.03 12.71
N PHE A 62 2.00 -5.60 12.89
CA PHE A 62 1.26 -5.78 14.13
C PHE A 62 0.12 -6.79 13.96
N SER A 63 -0.74 -6.62 12.94
CA SER A 63 -1.88 -7.53 12.74
C SER A 63 -2.41 -7.56 11.31
N GLY A 64 -3.15 -8.62 10.99
CA GLY A 64 -3.78 -8.82 9.70
C GLY A 64 -2.80 -9.30 8.64
N GLU A 65 -3.09 -8.99 7.38
CA GLU A 65 -2.21 -9.32 6.26
C GLU A 65 -0.98 -8.41 6.25
N SER A 66 0.12 -8.88 5.65
CA SER A 66 1.33 -8.07 5.46
C SER A 66 1.26 -7.14 4.24
N PHE A 67 0.14 -7.15 3.52
CA PHE A 67 -0.13 -6.32 2.37
C PHE A 67 -1.63 -6.01 2.28
N LEU A 68 -1.96 -4.94 1.57
CA LEU A 68 -3.31 -4.67 1.09
C LEU A 68 -3.44 -5.27 -0.31
N THR A 69 -4.57 -5.90 -0.62
CA THR A 69 -4.81 -6.43 -1.97
C THR A 69 -5.71 -5.46 -2.73
N GLU A 70 -5.27 -4.99 -3.89
CA GLU A 70 -6.14 -4.28 -4.83
C GLU A 70 -6.44 -5.16 -6.04
N GLU A 71 -7.61 -4.96 -6.64
CA GLU A 71 -8.04 -5.69 -7.82
C GLU A 71 -8.38 -4.72 -8.96
N MET A 72 -7.73 -4.90 -10.11
CA MET A 72 -7.94 -4.08 -11.30
C MET A 72 -8.00 -4.98 -12.54
N GLU A 73 -9.13 -4.95 -13.25
CA GLU A 73 -9.38 -5.79 -14.43
C GLU A 73 -9.12 -7.30 -14.21
N GLY A 74 -9.43 -7.80 -13.02
CA GLY A 74 -9.22 -9.20 -12.64
C GLY A 74 -7.78 -9.56 -12.24
N LEU A 75 -6.84 -8.62 -12.34
CA LEU A 75 -5.49 -8.75 -11.79
C LEU A 75 -5.49 -8.34 -10.31
N LYS A 76 -4.71 -9.06 -9.50
CA LYS A 76 -4.58 -8.79 -8.06
C LYS A 76 -3.19 -8.27 -7.75
N PHE A 77 -3.12 -7.09 -7.13
CA PHE A 77 -1.89 -6.41 -6.76
C PHE A 77 -1.72 -6.45 -5.25
N ARG A 78 -0.52 -6.84 -4.79
CA ARG A 78 -0.15 -6.76 -3.37
C ARG A 78 0.56 -5.45 -3.11
N ILE A 79 -0.04 -4.64 -2.27
CA ILE A 79 0.43 -3.31 -1.89
C ILE A 79 1.05 -3.41 -0.50
N SER A 80 2.35 -3.16 -0.39
CA SER A 80 3.09 -3.14 0.88
C SER A 80 3.19 -1.71 1.44
N PRO A 81 3.62 -1.50 2.70
CA PRO A 81 3.74 -0.14 3.26
C PRO A 81 4.61 0.81 2.44
N LEU A 82 5.63 0.30 1.75
CA LEU A 82 6.60 1.08 0.97
C LEU A 82 6.39 1.01 -0.55
N SER A 83 5.49 0.14 -1.04
CA SER A 83 5.29 0.00 -2.48
C SER A 83 4.55 1.20 -3.07
N PHE A 84 4.99 1.68 -4.23
CA PHE A 84 4.18 2.61 -5.01
C PHE A 84 2.95 1.87 -5.56
N TYR A 85 1.80 2.52 -5.50
CA TYR A 85 0.58 2.12 -6.19
C TYR A 85 -0.21 3.39 -6.50
N GLN A 86 -0.96 3.38 -7.60
CA GLN A 86 -1.71 4.56 -8.05
C GLN A 86 -2.74 4.97 -7.00
N THR A 87 -2.73 6.25 -6.59
CA THR A 87 -3.61 6.77 -5.54
C THR A 87 -5.06 6.93 -5.99
N ASN A 88 -5.28 7.01 -7.31
CA ASN A 88 -6.60 7.02 -7.93
C ASN A 88 -6.75 5.78 -8.82
N PRO A 89 -7.31 4.67 -8.29
CA PRO A 89 -7.44 3.42 -9.05
C PRO A 89 -8.38 3.55 -10.26
N GLU A 90 -9.40 4.40 -10.20
CA GLU A 90 -10.33 4.63 -11.34
C GLU A 90 -9.61 5.33 -12.52
N GLN A 91 -8.77 6.31 -12.22
CA GLN A 91 -7.96 6.98 -13.24
C GLN A 91 -6.81 6.09 -13.73
N ALA A 92 -6.21 5.30 -12.84
CA ALA A 92 -5.19 4.32 -13.22
C ALA A 92 -5.73 3.32 -14.26
N LEU A 93 -6.96 2.84 -14.07
CA LEU A 93 -7.64 1.99 -15.04
C LEU A 93 -7.75 2.65 -16.42
N THR A 94 -8.17 3.92 -16.44
CA THR A 94 -8.26 4.68 -17.69
C THR A 94 -6.89 4.87 -18.35
N LEU A 95 -5.86 5.18 -17.57
CA LEU A 95 -4.49 5.33 -18.05
C LEU A 95 -3.96 4.04 -18.67
N TYR A 96 -4.12 2.90 -17.99
CA TYR A 96 -3.69 1.60 -18.50
C TYR A 96 -4.43 1.20 -19.77
N ARG A 97 -5.74 1.48 -19.85
CA ARG A 97 -6.51 1.27 -21.07
C ARG A 97 -5.94 2.07 -22.25
N VAL A 98 -5.72 3.37 -22.08
CA VAL A 98 -5.18 4.24 -23.15
C VAL A 98 -3.78 3.79 -23.57
N ALA A 99 -2.91 3.42 -22.62
CA ALA A 99 -1.57 2.92 -22.92
C ALA A 99 -1.62 1.63 -23.77
N ARG A 100 -2.52 0.69 -23.45
CA ARG A 100 -2.72 -0.54 -24.24
C ARG A 100 -3.28 -0.26 -25.63
N GLU A 101 -4.25 0.64 -25.74
CA GLU A 101 -4.82 1.06 -27.03
C GLU A 101 -3.73 1.65 -27.94
N PHE A 102 -2.85 2.49 -27.40
CA PHE A 102 -1.74 3.08 -28.16
C PHE A 102 -0.65 2.06 -28.52
N ALA A 103 -0.40 1.08 -27.64
CA ALA A 103 0.57 0.03 -27.90
C ALA A 103 0.13 -0.93 -29.02
N GLY A 104 -1.18 -1.04 -29.30
CA GLY A 104 -1.70 -1.82 -30.42
C GLY A 104 -1.33 -3.31 -30.37
N LEU A 105 -1.20 -3.87 -29.15
CA LEU A 105 -0.68 -5.22 -28.93
C LEU A 105 -1.56 -6.27 -29.62
N THR A 106 -0.93 -7.16 -30.40
CA THR A 106 -1.60 -8.27 -31.10
C THR A 106 -1.37 -9.61 -30.40
N GLY A 107 -0.48 -9.63 -29.40
CA GLY A 107 -0.09 -10.82 -28.64
C GLY A 107 1.12 -11.54 -29.23
N LYS A 108 1.80 -10.96 -30.23
CA LYS A 108 3.02 -11.50 -30.86
C LYS A 108 4.27 -10.70 -30.49
N GLU A 109 4.08 -9.59 -29.80
CA GLU A 109 5.13 -8.67 -29.41
C GLU A 109 5.86 -9.16 -28.15
N THR A 110 7.13 -8.79 -28.00
CA THR A 110 7.84 -8.86 -26.72
C THR A 110 7.74 -7.51 -26.04
N VAL A 111 7.16 -7.49 -24.84
CA VAL A 111 6.95 -6.26 -24.06
C VAL A 111 8.00 -6.16 -22.96
N TYR A 112 8.67 -5.01 -22.90
CA TYR A 112 9.55 -4.64 -21.80
C TYR A 112 8.83 -3.62 -20.93
N ASP A 113 8.45 -4.04 -19.72
CA ASP A 113 7.89 -3.14 -18.72
C ASP A 113 9.03 -2.60 -17.85
N LEU A 114 9.39 -1.34 -18.10
CA LEU A 114 10.47 -0.66 -17.40
C LEU A 114 9.89 0.17 -16.26
N TYR A 115 10.51 0.10 -15.08
CA TYR A 115 10.02 0.75 -13.85
C TYR A 115 8.65 0.22 -13.38
N SER A 116 8.41 -1.07 -13.57
CA SER A 116 7.12 -1.76 -13.36
C SER A 116 6.58 -1.75 -11.92
N GLY A 117 7.40 -1.40 -10.93
CA GLY A 117 6.94 -1.33 -9.54
C GLY A 117 6.38 -2.66 -9.03
N THR A 118 5.08 -2.70 -8.70
CA THR A 118 4.37 -3.91 -8.26
C THR A 118 3.88 -4.81 -9.40
N GLY A 119 4.24 -4.48 -10.65
CA GLY A 119 3.65 -5.03 -11.88
C GLY A 119 2.36 -4.31 -12.25
#